data_AF-A0A1S1V5R8-F1
#
_entry.id   AF-A0A1S1V5R8-F1
#
_cell.length_a   1.000
_cell.length_b   1.000
_cell.length_c   1.000
_cell.angle_alpha   90.00
_cell.angle_beta   90.00
_cell.angle_gamma   90.00
#
_symmetry.space_group_name_H-M   'P 1'
#
loop_
_entity.id
_entity.type
_entity.pdbx_description
1 polymer ?
#
loop_
_entity_poly.entity_id
_entity_poly.type
_entity_poly.pdbx_seq_one_letter_code
_entity_poly.pdbx_strand_id
1 'polypeptide(L)'
;MKKLVEGKKVIVALLAMILVTATVGMGVYDFGVKSGSLEIDGKVEEIKTNTETVGELLEEKGVSLEKEDKLNADIDEKLKDEFSISIKKAVPVVITADGSSKELKTAESTVAEVLKSKGIYYDKVDRVEPGLETEVTPHMEIELVRVTEAYKKVQEEIAYETETKENPELPKGQTKTVQAGEKGVKEKEVKEVYENGALASTETLSEAVSKEPVKEIVEKGTKEAVVASRSSSSRSGAVASGGNVSGSGMVFNASAYDDSPEQNGGYAGITAMGTRLRPGVVAVDPRVIPLGSRVYIEYMDGTPWGYGIAEDTGGAIKGNKIDIYMQSGTMEFGRRSMRVYIVN
;
A
#
# COMPACT_ATOMS: atom_id res chain seq x y z
N MET A 1 -85.09 71.37 6.85
CA MET A 1 -84.14 70.35 7.37
C MET A 1 -84.67 68.90 7.38
N LYS A 2 -85.98 68.63 7.23
CA LYS A 2 -86.51 67.24 7.20
C LYS A 2 -86.22 66.44 5.91
N LYS A 3 -86.22 67.08 4.73
CA LYS A 3 -85.97 66.40 3.44
C LYS A 3 -84.52 65.91 3.21
N LEU A 4 -83.55 66.44 3.96
CA LEU A 4 -82.13 66.02 3.84
C LEU A 4 -81.80 64.75 4.66
N VAL A 5 -82.65 64.41 5.64
CA VAL A 5 -82.45 63.27 6.54
C VAL A 5 -83.07 61.99 5.96
N GLU A 6 -84.17 62.10 5.21
CA GLU A 6 -84.79 60.94 4.53
C GLU A 6 -83.95 60.45 3.34
N GLY A 7 -83.36 61.34 2.54
CA GLY A 7 -82.47 60.95 1.42
C GLY A 7 -81.22 60.19 1.87
N LYS A 8 -80.66 60.55 3.04
CA LYS A 8 -79.49 59.84 3.61
C LYS A 8 -79.86 58.47 4.18
N LYS A 9 -81.07 58.28 4.71
CA LYS A 9 -81.54 56.97 5.21
C LYS A 9 -81.85 55.99 4.06
N VAL A 10 -82.36 56.47 2.93
CA VAL A 10 -82.62 55.64 1.74
C VAL A 10 -81.31 55.25 1.02
N ILE A 11 -80.32 56.14 0.98
CA ILE A 11 -79.00 55.83 0.38
C ILE A 11 -78.18 54.87 1.26
N VAL A 12 -78.23 54.99 2.59
CA VAL A 12 -77.57 54.04 3.50
C VAL A 12 -78.25 52.66 3.47
N ALA A 13 -79.57 52.60 3.30
CA ALA A 13 -80.30 51.33 3.15
C ALA A 13 -80.00 50.63 1.82
N LEU A 14 -79.85 51.35 0.70
CA LEU A 14 -79.49 50.78 -0.59
C LEU A 14 -78.02 50.33 -0.67
N LEU A 15 -77.10 51.05 -0.02
CA LEU A 15 -75.70 50.63 0.08
C LEU A 15 -75.52 49.42 1.02
N ALA A 16 -76.31 49.29 2.08
CA ALA A 16 -76.31 48.10 2.93
C ALA A 16 -76.90 46.88 2.21
N MET A 17 -77.88 47.06 1.31
CA MET A 17 -78.47 45.95 0.56
C MET A 17 -77.55 45.46 -0.58
N ILE A 18 -76.76 46.35 -1.20
CA ILE A 18 -75.70 45.97 -2.14
C ILE A 18 -74.51 45.32 -1.42
N LEU A 19 -74.20 45.73 -0.18
CA LEU A 19 -73.19 45.06 0.64
C LEU A 19 -73.63 43.64 1.07
N VAL A 20 -74.92 43.42 1.30
CA VAL A 20 -75.44 42.08 1.65
C VAL A 20 -75.55 41.17 0.42
N THR A 21 -75.90 41.68 -0.77
CA THR A 21 -75.88 40.84 -1.99
C THR A 21 -74.46 40.61 -2.52
N ALA A 22 -73.48 41.46 -2.18
CA ALA A 22 -72.06 41.16 -2.42
C ALA A 22 -71.50 40.14 -1.41
N THR A 23 -72.05 40.02 -0.20
CA THR A 23 -71.68 38.94 0.73
C THR A 23 -72.35 37.60 0.45
N VAL A 24 -73.44 37.56 -0.32
CA VAL A 24 -74.06 36.30 -0.79
C VAL A 24 -73.37 35.76 -2.06
N GLY A 25 -72.48 36.55 -2.68
CA GLY A 25 -71.59 36.10 -3.75
C GLY A 25 -70.17 35.72 -3.29
N MET A 26 -69.97 35.50 -1.98
CA MET A 26 -68.67 35.10 -1.41
C MET A 26 -68.78 33.84 -0.56
N GLY A 27 -69.81 33.03 -0.80
CA GLY A 27 -69.71 31.60 -0.61
C GLY A 27 -69.23 31.01 -1.92
N VAL A 28 -67.95 31.18 -2.26
CA VAL A 28 -67.35 30.28 -3.24
C VAL A 28 -67.44 28.92 -2.59
N TYR A 29 -68.33 28.10 -3.14
CA TYR A 29 -68.39 26.69 -2.85
C TYR A 29 -66.99 26.13 -3.11
N ASP A 30 -66.20 25.90 -2.04
CA ASP A 30 -64.97 25.08 -2.07
C ASP A 30 -65.32 23.59 -2.31
N PHE A 31 -66.36 23.34 -3.11
CA PHE A 31 -66.83 22.00 -3.43
C PHE A 31 -65.89 21.44 -4.48
N GLY A 32 -64.93 20.64 -4.03
CA GLY A 32 -63.91 20.02 -4.88
C GLY A 32 -62.49 20.52 -4.66
N VAL A 33 -62.27 21.57 -3.86
CA VAL A 33 -60.92 21.96 -3.44
C VAL A 33 -60.41 20.93 -2.44
N LYS A 34 -59.29 20.30 -2.77
CA LYS A 34 -58.58 19.34 -1.93
C LYS A 34 -57.37 20.04 -1.32
N SER A 35 -57.11 19.76 -0.06
CA SER A 35 -55.94 20.24 0.67
C SER A 35 -55.00 19.08 1.01
N GLY A 36 -53.70 19.33 1.04
CA GLY A 36 -52.72 18.30 1.33
C GLY A 36 -51.29 18.81 1.20
N SER A 37 -50.32 17.92 1.37
CA SER A 37 -48.89 18.26 1.31
C SER A 37 -48.22 17.66 0.07
N LEU A 38 -47.29 18.44 -0.50
CA LEU A 38 -46.34 18.00 -1.51
C LEU A 38 -44.92 18.15 -0.96
N GLU A 39 -44.20 17.05 -0.82
CA GLU A 39 -42.81 17.02 -0.41
C GLU A 39 -41.90 16.73 -1.61
N ILE A 40 -40.90 17.59 -1.86
CA ILE A 40 -39.88 17.37 -2.88
C ILE A 40 -38.50 17.47 -2.22
N ASP A 41 -37.76 16.36 -2.23
CA ASP A 41 -36.41 16.26 -1.65
C ASP A 41 -36.34 16.79 -0.19
N GLY A 42 -37.32 16.41 0.64
CA GLY A 42 -37.42 16.82 2.05
C GLY A 42 -38.04 18.19 2.28
N LYS A 43 -38.38 18.94 1.24
CA LYS A 43 -39.07 20.25 1.35
C LYS A 43 -40.56 20.07 1.19
N VAL A 44 -41.30 20.35 2.25
CA VAL A 44 -42.77 20.23 2.29
C VAL A 44 -43.43 21.56 1.94
N GLU A 45 -44.38 21.52 1.01
CA GLU A 45 -45.28 22.63 0.65
C GLU A 45 -46.74 22.22 0.91
N GLU A 46 -47.51 23.08 1.57
CA GLU A 46 -48.96 22.91 1.74
C GLU A 46 -49.69 23.39 0.50
N ILE A 47 -50.50 22.52 -0.09
CA ILE A 47 -51.18 22.72 -1.37
C ILE A 47 -52.69 22.73 -1.19
N LYS A 48 -53.33 23.65 -1.92
CA LYS A 48 -54.77 23.59 -2.22
C LYS A 48 -54.94 23.54 -3.73
N THR A 49 -55.69 22.57 -4.23
CA THR A 49 -55.87 22.33 -5.67
C THR A 49 -57.27 21.80 -5.96
N ASN A 50 -57.73 22.00 -7.20
CA ASN A 50 -58.97 21.40 -7.72
C ASN A 50 -58.68 20.23 -8.68
N THR A 51 -57.43 19.78 -8.76
CA THR A 51 -57.02 18.69 -9.63
C THR A 51 -57.60 17.35 -9.17
N GLU A 52 -57.86 16.47 -10.14
CA GLU A 52 -58.47 15.18 -9.86
C GLU A 52 -57.43 14.10 -9.57
N THR A 53 -56.24 14.20 -10.16
CA THR A 53 -55.19 13.17 -10.08
C THR A 53 -53.85 13.73 -9.61
N VAL A 54 -52.97 12.84 -9.12
CA VAL A 54 -51.60 13.20 -8.75
C VAL A 54 -50.86 13.82 -9.93
N GLY A 55 -51.00 13.27 -11.14
CA GLY A 55 -50.36 13.80 -12.34
C GLY A 55 -50.76 15.22 -12.69
N GLU A 56 -52.06 15.54 -12.61
CA GLU A 56 -52.56 16.90 -12.83
C GLU A 56 -52.00 17.88 -11.80
N LEU A 57 -51.91 17.48 -10.52
CA LEU A 57 -51.28 18.28 -9.48
C LEU A 57 -49.80 18.55 -9.79
N LEU A 58 -49.05 17.53 -10.23
CA LEU A 58 -47.64 17.69 -10.58
C LEU A 58 -47.47 18.61 -11.79
N GLU A 59 -48.34 18.52 -12.80
CA GLU A 59 -48.35 19.43 -13.95
C GLU A 59 -48.68 20.87 -13.55
N GLU A 60 -49.70 21.07 -12.71
CA GLU A 60 -50.07 22.38 -12.15
C GLU A 60 -48.88 23.03 -11.42
N LYS A 61 -48.11 22.21 -10.69
CA LYS A 61 -46.90 22.64 -9.96
C LYS A 61 -45.64 22.69 -10.81
N GLY A 62 -45.72 22.33 -12.09
CA GLY A 62 -44.57 22.32 -13.01
C GLY A 62 -43.50 21.29 -12.65
N VAL A 63 -43.86 20.20 -11.99
CA VAL A 63 -42.96 19.13 -11.57
C VAL A 63 -42.99 18.00 -12.60
N SER A 64 -41.89 17.84 -13.35
CA SER A 64 -41.70 16.70 -14.24
C SER A 64 -41.01 15.54 -13.52
N LEU A 65 -41.46 14.31 -13.75
CA LEU A 65 -40.82 13.10 -13.20
C LEU A 65 -39.88 12.46 -14.23
N GLU A 66 -38.69 12.09 -13.77
CA GLU A 66 -37.79 11.21 -14.51
C GLU A 66 -38.03 9.74 -14.14
N LYS A 67 -37.51 8.81 -14.97
CA LYS A 67 -37.71 7.36 -14.80
C LYS A 67 -37.15 6.84 -13.47
N GLU A 68 -36.04 7.43 -13.00
CA GLU A 68 -35.36 7.03 -11.77
C GLU A 68 -35.86 7.77 -10.52
N ASP A 69 -36.75 8.76 -10.67
CA ASP A 69 -37.38 9.45 -9.53
C ASP A 69 -38.32 8.47 -8.79
N LYS A 70 -38.47 8.69 -7.48
CA LYS A 70 -39.44 7.94 -6.66
C LYS A 70 -40.61 8.83 -6.28
N LEU A 71 -41.81 8.37 -6.60
CA LEU A 71 -43.09 8.93 -6.18
C LEU A 71 -43.77 7.92 -5.26
N ASN A 72 -44.38 8.38 -4.17
CA ASN A 72 -45.08 7.52 -3.21
C ASN A 72 -46.51 7.12 -3.63
N ALA A 73 -46.99 7.60 -4.77
CA ALA A 73 -48.34 7.43 -5.30
C ALA A 73 -48.29 7.13 -6.81
N ASP A 74 -49.39 6.62 -7.37
CA ASP A 74 -49.51 6.47 -8.83
C ASP A 74 -49.89 7.79 -9.49
N ILE A 75 -49.40 8.03 -10.72
CA ILE A 75 -49.68 9.28 -11.45
C ILE A 75 -51.17 9.48 -11.75
N ASP A 76 -51.90 8.38 -11.97
CA ASP A 76 -53.33 8.37 -12.25
C ASP A 76 -54.18 8.23 -10.96
N GLU A 77 -53.54 8.18 -9.79
CA GLU A 77 -54.25 8.07 -8.52
C GLU A 77 -55.10 9.32 -8.29
N LYS A 78 -56.37 9.10 -7.92
CA LYS A 78 -57.28 10.20 -7.61
C LYS A 78 -56.90 10.87 -6.31
N LEU A 79 -56.69 12.18 -6.36
CA LEU A 79 -56.46 13.00 -5.18
C LEU A 79 -57.71 13.03 -4.30
N LYS A 80 -57.49 12.93 -2.99
CA LYS A 80 -58.48 13.08 -1.93
C LYS A 80 -58.06 14.25 -1.04
N ASP A 81 -58.97 14.72 -0.20
CA ASP A 81 -58.59 15.68 0.84
C ASP A 81 -57.60 15.05 1.83
N GLU A 82 -56.77 15.88 2.43
CA GLU A 82 -55.61 15.49 3.26
C GLU A 82 -54.59 14.60 2.54
N PHE A 83 -54.37 14.82 1.25
CA PHE A 83 -53.37 14.05 0.49
C PHE A 83 -51.94 14.31 1.01
N SER A 84 -51.05 13.33 0.83
CA SER A 84 -49.62 13.46 1.10
C SER A 84 -48.83 12.82 -0.03
N ILE A 85 -48.24 13.66 -0.87
CA ILE A 85 -47.45 13.26 -2.03
C ILE A 85 -45.99 13.58 -1.75
N SER A 86 -45.11 12.60 -1.90
CA SER A 86 -43.67 12.78 -1.75
C SER A 86 -42.92 12.32 -2.99
N ILE A 87 -42.00 13.18 -3.42
CA ILE A 87 -41.13 12.99 -4.56
C ILE A 87 -39.70 13.04 -4.07
N LYS A 88 -38.95 12.02 -4.43
CA LYS A 88 -37.50 12.02 -4.29
C LYS A 88 -36.85 11.99 -5.66
N LYS A 89 -36.12 13.06 -5.97
CA LYS A 89 -35.44 13.23 -7.25
C LYS A 89 -34.20 12.36 -7.32
N ALA A 90 -34.01 11.74 -8.48
CA ALA A 90 -32.83 10.95 -8.75
C ALA A 90 -31.62 11.86 -8.95
N VAL A 91 -30.57 11.61 -8.18
CA VAL A 91 -29.31 12.34 -8.29
C VAL A 91 -28.27 11.48 -9.03
N PRO A 92 -27.38 12.09 -9.83
CA PRO A 92 -26.30 11.36 -10.48
C PRO A 92 -25.29 10.87 -9.43
N VAL A 93 -24.82 9.64 -9.58
CA VAL A 93 -23.76 9.03 -8.76
C VAL A 93 -22.86 8.18 -9.66
N VAL A 94 -21.63 7.97 -9.23
CA VAL A 94 -20.68 7.06 -9.88
C VAL A 94 -20.47 5.87 -8.97
N ILE A 95 -20.62 4.66 -9.50
CA ILE A 95 -20.32 3.43 -8.76
C ILE A 95 -19.12 2.74 -9.39
N THR A 96 -18.10 2.50 -8.58
CA THR A 96 -16.90 1.73 -8.94
C THR A 96 -16.91 0.40 -8.18
N ALA A 97 -16.99 -0.71 -8.89
CA ALA A 97 -16.97 -2.05 -8.32
C ALA A 97 -16.32 -3.02 -9.31
N ASP A 98 -15.54 -3.98 -8.80
CA ASP A 98 -14.94 -5.06 -9.60
C ASP A 98 -14.15 -4.55 -10.82
N GLY A 99 -13.42 -3.44 -10.63
CA GLY A 99 -12.60 -2.78 -11.67
C GLY A 99 -13.39 -2.02 -12.74
N SER A 100 -14.71 -1.89 -12.58
CA SER A 100 -15.59 -1.17 -13.51
C SER A 100 -16.21 0.05 -12.83
N SER A 101 -16.27 1.18 -13.53
CA SER A 101 -16.95 2.39 -13.04
C SER A 101 -18.13 2.74 -13.94
N LYS A 102 -19.26 3.11 -13.34
CA LYS A 102 -20.49 3.45 -14.05
C LYS A 102 -21.21 4.62 -13.40
N GLU A 103 -21.49 5.63 -14.21
CA GLU A 103 -22.37 6.74 -13.84
C GLU A 103 -23.84 6.33 -14.03
N LEU A 104 -24.69 6.67 -13.05
CA LEU A 104 -26.13 6.43 -13.09
C LEU A 104 -26.89 7.42 -12.22
N LYS A 105 -28.21 7.52 -12.39
CA LYS A 105 -29.08 8.26 -11.47
C LYS A 105 -29.76 7.32 -10.47
N THR A 106 -29.94 7.80 -9.24
CA THR A 106 -30.61 7.06 -8.16
C THR A 106 -31.37 8.00 -7.22
N ALA A 107 -32.57 7.58 -6.80
CA ALA A 107 -33.36 8.23 -5.76
C ALA A 107 -33.27 7.50 -4.41
N GLU A 108 -32.37 6.52 -4.27
CA GLU A 108 -32.12 5.83 -2.99
C GLU A 108 -31.51 6.78 -1.95
N SER A 109 -31.70 6.50 -0.66
CA SER A 109 -31.28 7.38 0.44
C SER A 109 -29.87 7.11 0.91
N THR A 110 -29.48 5.84 0.94
CA THR A 110 -28.16 5.43 1.45
C THR A 110 -27.35 4.67 0.41
N VAL A 111 -26.04 4.65 0.59
CA VAL A 111 -25.12 3.86 -0.25
C VAL A 111 -25.55 2.39 -0.31
N ALA A 112 -25.98 1.80 0.81
CA ALA A 112 -26.46 0.42 0.86
C ALA A 112 -27.66 0.18 -0.06
N GLU A 113 -28.64 1.09 -0.05
CA GLU A 113 -29.82 1.00 -0.91
C GLU A 113 -29.45 1.14 -2.39
N VAL A 114 -28.51 2.04 -2.72
CA VAL A 114 -28.00 2.20 -4.09
C VAL A 114 -27.40 0.88 -4.57
N LEU A 115 -26.45 0.30 -3.83
CA LEU A 115 -25.80 -0.96 -4.23
C LEU A 115 -26.81 -2.09 -4.38
N LYS A 116 -27.74 -2.24 -3.43
CA LYS A 116 -28.81 -3.24 -3.46
C LYS A 116 -29.71 -3.07 -4.68
N SER A 117 -30.13 -1.85 -5.01
CA SER A 117 -31.01 -1.55 -6.15
C SER A 117 -30.36 -1.90 -7.50
N LYS A 118 -29.03 -1.84 -7.57
CA LYS A 118 -28.25 -2.19 -8.78
C LYS A 118 -27.78 -3.64 -8.81
N GLY A 119 -28.15 -4.44 -7.81
CA GLY A 119 -27.73 -5.84 -7.71
C GLY A 119 -26.23 -6.01 -7.46
N ILE A 120 -25.60 -5.02 -6.83
CA ILE A 120 -24.20 -5.08 -6.43
C ILE A 120 -24.16 -5.64 -5.01
N TYR A 121 -23.62 -6.85 -4.87
CA TYR A 121 -23.49 -7.57 -3.61
C TYR A 121 -22.06 -7.45 -3.08
N TYR A 122 -21.95 -7.38 -1.76
CA TYR A 122 -20.69 -7.26 -1.02
C TYR A 122 -20.70 -8.20 0.18
N ASP A 123 -19.52 -8.74 0.51
CA ASP A 123 -19.33 -9.59 1.67
C ASP A 123 -19.06 -8.77 2.93
N LYS A 124 -19.08 -9.42 4.10
CA LYS A 124 -18.82 -8.75 5.40
C LYS A 124 -17.41 -8.14 5.52
N VAL A 125 -16.47 -8.69 4.76
CA VAL A 125 -15.07 -8.24 4.76
C VAL A 125 -14.82 -7.17 3.71
N ASP A 126 -15.68 -7.06 2.70
CA ASP A 126 -15.58 -6.03 1.68
C ASP A 126 -15.76 -4.64 2.31
N ARG A 127 -15.09 -3.65 1.72
CA ARG A 127 -15.18 -2.27 2.18
C ARG A 127 -15.93 -1.44 1.16
N VAL A 128 -16.86 -0.62 1.64
CA VAL A 128 -17.61 0.33 0.82
C VAL A 128 -17.30 1.74 1.28
N GLU A 129 -16.92 2.60 0.35
CA GLU A 129 -16.59 4.00 0.59
C GLU A 129 -17.40 4.90 -0.37
N PRO A 130 -18.15 5.90 0.13
CA PRO A 130 -18.50 6.16 1.52
C PRO A 130 -19.24 4.98 2.18
N GLY A 131 -19.26 4.96 3.52
CA GLY A 131 -19.86 3.86 4.28
C GLY A 131 -21.33 3.63 3.93
N LEU A 132 -21.81 2.40 4.15
CA LEU A 132 -23.15 1.92 3.75
C LEU A 132 -24.34 2.81 4.17
N GLU A 133 -24.27 3.42 5.36
CA GLU A 133 -25.34 4.28 5.90
C GLU A 133 -25.20 5.75 5.49
N THR A 134 -24.18 6.08 4.68
CA THR A 134 -23.96 7.45 4.21
C THR A 134 -25.11 7.87 3.30
N GLU A 135 -25.67 9.05 3.55
CA GLU A 135 -26.71 9.64 2.72
C GLU A 135 -26.17 9.99 1.34
N VAL A 136 -26.92 9.63 0.30
CA VAL A 136 -26.54 9.85 -1.09
C VAL A 136 -26.65 11.34 -1.44
N THR A 137 -25.61 11.88 -2.05
CA THR A 137 -25.55 13.26 -2.53
C THR A 137 -25.26 13.30 -4.04
N PRO A 138 -25.61 14.41 -4.73
CA PRO A 138 -25.32 14.55 -6.15
C PRO A 138 -23.82 14.45 -6.45
N HIS A 139 -23.50 13.71 -7.52
CA HIS A 139 -22.15 13.40 -7.99
C HIS A 139 -21.29 12.65 -6.97
N MET A 140 -21.92 11.94 -6.02
CA MET A 140 -21.21 11.05 -5.09
C MET A 140 -20.54 9.90 -5.85
N GLU A 141 -19.29 9.63 -5.50
CA GLU A 141 -18.56 8.44 -5.92
C GLU A 141 -18.72 7.37 -4.84
N ILE A 142 -19.14 6.17 -5.23
CA ILE A 142 -19.33 5.01 -4.37
C ILE A 142 -18.36 3.93 -4.87
N GLU A 143 -17.41 3.55 -4.05
CA GLU A 143 -16.43 2.51 -4.32
C GLU A 143 -16.69 1.27 -3.47
N LEU A 144 -16.75 0.11 -4.13
CA LEU A 144 -16.73 -1.20 -3.49
C LEU A 144 -15.35 -1.83 -3.69
N VAL A 145 -14.62 -1.97 -2.59
CA VAL A 145 -13.30 -2.62 -2.53
C VAL A 145 -13.48 -4.07 -2.10
N ARG A 146 -13.11 -5.01 -2.99
CA ARG A 146 -13.12 -6.44 -2.68
C ARG A 146 -11.97 -6.79 -1.76
N VAL A 147 -12.28 -7.35 -0.59
CA VAL A 147 -11.27 -7.72 0.41
C VAL A 147 -11.18 -9.24 0.49
N THR A 148 -9.97 -9.77 0.33
CA THR A 148 -9.71 -11.20 0.52
C THR A 148 -8.54 -11.41 1.46
N GLU A 149 -8.62 -12.46 2.28
CA GLU A 149 -7.60 -12.81 3.26
C GLU A 149 -6.96 -14.15 2.89
N ALA A 150 -5.63 -14.22 2.89
CA ALA A 150 -4.89 -15.45 2.66
C ALA A 150 -3.95 -15.74 3.83
N TYR A 151 -3.93 -17.00 4.26
CA TYR A 151 -3.06 -17.47 5.34
C TYR A 151 -1.92 -18.28 4.73
N LYS A 152 -0.68 -17.88 5.00
CA LYS A 152 0.51 -18.54 4.47
C LYS A 152 1.47 -18.91 5.59
N LYS A 153 2.10 -20.07 5.45
CA LYS A 153 3.27 -20.46 6.25
C LYS A 153 4.52 -20.14 5.46
N VAL A 154 5.40 -19.33 6.04
CA VAL A 154 6.65 -18.88 5.44
C VAL A 154 7.81 -19.34 6.31
N GLN A 155 8.87 -19.86 5.69
CA GLN A 155 10.11 -20.21 6.38
C GLN A 155 11.14 -19.10 6.18
N GLU A 156 11.82 -18.73 7.25
CA GLU A 156 12.93 -17.78 7.23
C GLU A 156 14.13 -18.39 7.97
N GLU A 157 15.32 -18.23 7.40
CA GLU A 157 16.55 -18.78 7.98
C GLU A 157 17.02 -17.93 9.16
N ILE A 158 17.52 -18.59 10.21
CA ILE A 158 18.16 -17.94 11.35
C ILE A 158 19.67 -18.14 11.21
N ALA A 159 20.42 -17.04 11.12
CA ALA A 159 21.88 -17.11 11.08
C ALA A 159 22.44 -17.75 12.36
N TYR A 160 23.52 -18.51 12.23
CA TYR A 160 24.26 -19.04 13.37
C TYR A 160 25.34 -18.06 13.82
N GLU A 161 25.71 -18.16 15.10
CA GLU A 161 26.84 -17.42 15.66
C GLU A 161 28.14 -18.23 15.53
N THR A 162 29.27 -17.55 15.39
CA THR A 162 30.60 -18.18 15.45
C THR A 162 31.29 -17.86 16.78
N GLU A 163 31.66 -18.90 17.52
CA GLU A 163 32.40 -18.83 18.78
C GLU A 163 33.87 -19.21 18.53
N THR A 164 34.79 -18.31 18.89
CA THR A 164 36.25 -18.58 18.78
C THR A 164 36.82 -18.98 20.13
N LYS A 165 37.49 -20.14 20.20
CA LYS A 165 38.16 -20.65 21.41
C LYS A 165 39.67 -20.68 21.24
N GLU A 166 40.44 -20.23 22.22
CA GLU A 166 41.90 -20.33 22.14
C GLU A 166 42.37 -21.77 22.40
N ASN A 167 43.30 -22.26 21.58
CA ASN A 167 43.90 -23.58 21.73
C ASN A 167 45.43 -23.46 21.85
N PRO A 168 46.02 -23.71 23.05
CA PRO A 168 47.46 -23.63 23.29
C PRO A 168 48.27 -24.80 22.70
N GLU A 169 47.61 -25.84 22.19
CA GLU A 169 48.26 -26.95 21.50
C GLU A 169 48.43 -26.67 20.00
N LEU A 170 47.56 -25.81 19.43
CA LEU A 170 47.55 -25.45 18.03
C LEU A 170 48.54 -24.28 17.76
N PRO A 171 49.39 -24.37 16.72
CA PRO A 171 50.33 -23.29 16.36
C PRO A 171 49.65 -21.95 16.15
N LYS A 172 50.27 -20.87 16.63
CA LYS A 172 49.78 -19.51 16.47
C LYS A 172 49.55 -19.16 15.00
N GLY A 173 48.36 -18.65 14.70
CA GLY A 173 47.93 -18.29 13.34
C GLY A 173 47.26 -19.43 12.55
N GLN A 174 47.18 -20.64 13.10
CA GLN A 174 46.31 -21.69 12.57
C GLN A 174 44.95 -21.65 13.25
N THR A 175 43.91 -22.01 12.50
CA THR A 175 42.55 -22.22 13.01
C THR A 175 42.10 -23.64 12.73
N LYS A 176 41.18 -24.13 13.56
CA LYS A 176 40.55 -25.44 13.38
C LYS A 176 39.07 -25.33 13.72
N THR A 177 38.19 -25.60 12.76
CA THR A 177 36.77 -25.73 13.04
C THR A 177 36.52 -27.03 13.81
N VAL A 178 35.99 -26.90 15.03
CA VAL A 178 35.64 -28.03 15.90
C VAL A 178 34.19 -28.42 15.73
N GLN A 179 33.33 -27.44 15.45
CA GLN A 179 31.92 -27.66 15.14
C GLN A 179 31.52 -26.73 14.00
N ALA A 180 30.94 -27.28 12.94
CA ALA A 180 30.40 -26.47 11.85
C ALA A 180 29.12 -25.78 12.33
N GLY A 181 28.91 -24.52 11.91
CA GLY A 181 27.66 -23.83 12.15
C GLY A 181 26.54 -24.36 11.25
N GLU A 182 25.33 -24.43 11.78
CA GLU A 182 24.14 -24.72 10.98
C GLU A 182 23.11 -23.61 11.17
N LYS A 183 22.56 -23.12 10.06
CA LYS A 183 21.45 -22.17 10.12
C LYS A 183 20.25 -22.81 10.79
N GLY A 184 19.60 -22.03 11.64
CA GLY A 184 18.29 -22.35 12.16
C GLY A 184 17.21 -22.03 11.13
N VAL A 185 15.99 -22.43 11.43
CA VAL A 185 14.79 -22.14 10.64
C VAL A 185 13.71 -21.70 11.59
N LYS A 186 13.04 -20.60 11.24
CA LYS A 186 11.79 -20.18 11.86
C LYS A 186 10.66 -20.30 10.87
N GLU A 187 9.52 -20.76 11.36
CA GLU A 187 8.26 -20.80 10.64
C GLU A 187 7.39 -19.64 11.11
N LYS A 188 6.88 -18.86 10.17
CA LYS A 188 5.94 -17.76 10.40
C LYS A 188 4.61 -18.11 9.76
N GLU A 189 3.53 -17.93 10.51
CA GLU A 189 2.19 -17.90 9.94
C GLU A 189 1.82 -16.44 9.71
N VAL A 190 1.58 -16.08 8.45
CA VAL A 190 1.23 -14.71 8.04
C VAL A 190 -0.17 -14.68 7.47
N LYS A 191 -0.89 -13.61 7.78
CA LYS A 191 -2.15 -13.22 7.15
C LYS A 191 -1.86 -12.11 6.15
N GLU A 192 -2.12 -12.37 4.88
CA GLU A 192 -2.08 -11.38 3.82
C GLU A 192 -3.49 -10.89 3.52
N VAL A 193 -3.69 -9.58 3.50
CA VAL A 193 -4.95 -8.95 3.08
C VAL A 193 -4.77 -8.36 1.70
N TYR A 194 -5.68 -8.69 0.80
CA TYR A 194 -5.70 -8.19 -0.56
C TYR A 194 -6.93 -7.32 -0.78
N GLU A 195 -6.73 -6.18 -1.42
CA GLU A 195 -7.77 -5.24 -1.82
C GLU A 195 -7.81 -5.16 -3.35
N ASN A 196 -8.95 -5.45 -3.95
CA ASN A 196 -9.11 -5.56 -5.41
C ASN A 196 -8.05 -6.47 -6.07
N GLY A 197 -7.62 -7.50 -5.36
CA GLY A 197 -6.59 -8.45 -5.80
C GLY A 197 -5.13 -8.00 -5.62
N ALA A 198 -4.89 -6.77 -5.16
CA ALA A 198 -3.55 -6.26 -4.85
C ALA A 198 -3.23 -6.49 -3.36
N LEU A 199 -1.99 -6.89 -3.06
CA LEU A 199 -1.55 -7.09 -1.67
C LEU A 199 -1.55 -5.74 -0.93
N ALA A 200 -2.44 -5.60 0.06
CA ALA A 200 -2.60 -4.39 0.84
C ALA A 200 -1.79 -4.45 2.14
N SER A 201 -1.78 -5.59 2.82
CA SER A 201 -1.01 -5.76 4.07
C SER A 201 -0.60 -7.20 4.32
N THR A 202 0.42 -7.37 5.16
CA THR A 202 0.87 -8.66 5.67
C THR A 202 1.08 -8.54 7.17
N GLU A 203 0.39 -9.38 7.94
CA GLU A 203 0.46 -9.45 9.40
C GLU A 203 1.05 -10.80 9.81
N THR A 204 2.05 -10.81 10.71
CA THR A 204 2.55 -12.06 11.28
C THR A 204 1.68 -12.45 12.48
N LEU A 205 0.97 -13.57 12.37
CA LEU A 205 0.08 -14.07 13.42
C LEU A 205 0.83 -14.90 14.46
N SER A 206 1.79 -15.70 14.01
CA SER A 206 2.63 -16.52 14.87
C SER A 206 4.02 -16.72 14.27
N GLU A 207 5.00 -16.95 15.13
CA GLU A 207 6.38 -17.28 14.77
C GLU A 207 6.86 -18.37 15.73
N ALA A 208 7.48 -19.41 15.19
CA ALA A 208 8.07 -20.49 15.96
C ALA A 208 9.41 -20.89 15.36
N VAL A 209 10.43 -21.08 16.20
CA VAL A 209 11.70 -21.65 15.76
C VAL A 209 11.50 -23.15 15.55
N SER A 210 11.53 -23.61 14.30
CA SER A 210 11.39 -25.03 13.95
C SER A 210 12.74 -25.76 14.02
N LYS A 211 13.85 -25.04 13.81
CA LYS A 211 15.21 -25.53 13.99
C LYS A 211 16.06 -24.44 14.64
N GLU A 212 16.63 -24.72 15.81
CA GLU A 212 17.58 -23.80 16.45
C GLU A 212 18.89 -23.72 15.63
N PRO A 213 19.50 -22.53 15.48
CA PRO A 213 20.81 -22.42 14.86
C PRO A 213 21.88 -23.09 15.73
N VAL A 214 22.77 -23.85 15.08
CA VAL A 214 23.91 -24.49 15.75
C VAL A 214 25.11 -23.57 15.57
N LYS A 215 25.75 -23.17 16.68
CA LYS A 215 26.92 -22.28 16.64
C LYS A 215 28.08 -22.96 15.90
N GLU A 216 28.83 -22.18 15.13
CA GLU A 216 30.13 -22.60 14.63
C GLU A 216 31.18 -22.41 15.73
N ILE A 217 32.02 -23.42 15.98
CA ILE A 217 33.11 -23.31 16.96
C ILE A 217 34.43 -23.43 16.22
N VAL A 218 35.24 -22.36 16.28
CA VAL A 218 36.58 -22.30 15.68
C VAL A 218 37.61 -22.17 16.77
N GLU A 219 38.54 -23.11 16.84
CA GLU A 219 39.72 -22.98 17.69
C GLU A 219 40.81 -22.16 17.00
N LYS A 220 41.41 -21.22 17.72
CA LYS A 220 42.52 -20.40 17.26
C LYS A 220 43.78 -20.74 18.03
N GLY A 221 44.85 -21.08 17.32
CA GLY A 221 46.10 -21.49 17.92
C GLY A 221 46.80 -20.34 18.67
N THR A 222 47.31 -20.65 19.86
CA THR A 222 48.11 -19.73 20.68
C THR A 222 49.51 -20.28 20.98
N LYS A 223 49.86 -21.46 20.46
CA LYS A 223 51.19 -22.05 20.64
C LYS A 223 52.26 -21.28 19.86
N GLU A 224 53.11 -20.55 20.58
CA GLU A 224 54.27 -19.86 20.02
C GLU A 224 55.23 -20.86 19.36
N ALA A 225 55.77 -20.51 18.19
CA ALA A 225 56.76 -21.32 17.51
C ALA A 225 58.10 -21.21 18.25
N VAL A 226 58.70 -22.35 18.60
CA VAL A 226 60.05 -22.39 19.18
C VAL A 226 61.05 -22.10 18.07
N VAL A 227 61.44 -20.83 17.91
CA VAL A 227 62.52 -20.44 17.01
C VAL A 227 63.84 -20.92 17.58
N ALA A 228 64.43 -21.94 16.95
CA ALA A 228 65.83 -22.29 17.19
C ALA A 228 66.72 -21.14 16.71
N SER A 229 67.41 -20.49 17.65
CA SER A 229 68.32 -19.39 17.37
C SER A 229 69.47 -19.85 16.48
N ARG A 230 69.53 -19.33 15.26
CA ARG A 230 70.77 -19.26 14.46
C ARG A 230 71.05 -17.80 14.17
N SER A 231 72.18 -17.35 14.71
CA SER A 231 72.73 -16.01 14.61
C SER A 231 72.91 -15.56 13.16
N SER A 232 72.48 -14.33 12.83
CA SER A 232 73.29 -13.43 12.00
C SER A 232 72.76 -12.00 12.10
N SER A 233 73.72 -11.10 12.19
CA SER A 233 73.69 -9.69 12.51
C SER A 233 73.09 -8.76 11.43
N SER A 234 72.35 -7.75 11.94
CA SER A 234 72.32 -6.33 11.53
C SER A 234 71.93 -5.92 10.10
N ARG A 235 70.78 -5.22 9.95
CA ARG A 235 70.70 -3.77 9.67
C ARG A 235 69.25 -3.23 9.60
N SER A 236 69.05 -2.15 10.36
CA SER A 236 68.25 -0.93 10.12
C SER A 236 66.89 -0.97 9.41
N GLY A 237 65.89 -0.32 10.04
CA GLY A 237 64.76 0.30 9.34
C GLY A 237 63.42 0.09 10.05
N ALA A 238 62.70 1.17 10.30
CA ALA A 238 61.61 1.27 11.25
C ALA A 238 60.21 0.92 10.69
N VAL A 239 59.30 0.80 11.66
CA VAL A 239 57.83 0.98 11.65
C VAL A 239 56.98 -0.26 11.32
N ALA A 240 56.16 -0.60 12.32
CA ALA A 240 55.29 -1.76 12.44
C ALA A 240 53.89 -1.51 11.87
N SER A 241 53.25 -2.59 11.41
CA SER A 241 51.83 -2.99 11.59
C SER A 241 51.37 -3.74 10.33
N GLY A 242 51.18 -5.06 10.28
CA GLY A 242 51.08 -6.07 11.33
C GLY A 242 49.88 -7.00 11.12
N GLY A 243 49.66 -7.50 9.90
CA GLY A 243 48.75 -8.63 9.63
C GLY A 243 49.58 -9.80 9.10
N ASN A 244 49.61 -10.92 9.81
CA ASN A 244 50.29 -12.13 9.36
C ASN A 244 49.54 -12.72 8.15
N VAL A 245 50.03 -12.42 6.95
CA VAL A 245 49.58 -13.00 5.70
C VAL A 245 50.17 -14.41 5.60
N SER A 246 49.44 -15.43 6.08
CA SER A 246 49.88 -16.82 6.00
C SER A 246 49.34 -17.46 4.72
N GLY A 247 50.17 -17.46 3.67
CA GLY A 247 49.87 -18.12 2.40
C GLY A 247 50.80 -17.64 1.29
N SER A 248 51.28 -18.55 0.44
CA SER A 248 51.89 -18.14 -0.83
C SER A 248 50.80 -17.48 -1.66
N GLY A 249 50.82 -16.15 -1.80
CA GLY A 249 49.78 -15.41 -2.49
C GLY A 249 49.57 -15.95 -3.90
N MET A 250 48.31 -16.22 -4.23
CA MET A 250 47.91 -16.75 -5.53
C MET A 250 47.79 -15.61 -6.54
N VAL A 251 48.17 -15.86 -7.80
CA VAL A 251 48.02 -14.86 -8.86
C VAL A 251 46.65 -15.00 -9.51
N PHE A 252 45.88 -13.90 -9.50
CA PHE A 252 44.57 -13.79 -10.11
C PHE A 252 44.57 -12.76 -11.24
N ASN A 253 43.72 -12.98 -12.24
CA ASN A 253 43.32 -11.93 -13.17
C ASN A 253 42.19 -11.11 -12.54
N ALA A 254 42.49 -9.87 -12.17
CA ALA A 254 41.57 -8.96 -11.54
C ALA A 254 40.96 -7.99 -12.55
N SER A 255 39.66 -7.78 -12.45
CA SER A 255 38.92 -6.64 -13.01
C SER A 255 38.26 -5.85 -11.89
N ALA A 256 37.62 -4.73 -12.24
CA ALA A 256 36.78 -3.98 -11.33
C ALA A 256 35.42 -3.69 -11.98
N TYR A 257 34.41 -3.62 -11.13
CA TYR A 257 33.03 -3.29 -11.48
C TYR A 257 32.49 -2.22 -10.54
N ASP A 258 31.47 -1.49 -11.00
CA ASP A 258 30.74 -0.49 -10.23
C ASP A 258 29.27 -0.88 -10.07
N ASP A 259 28.49 -0.03 -9.39
CA ASP A 259 27.07 -0.24 -9.16
C ASP A 259 26.19 0.28 -10.31
N SER A 260 26.80 0.61 -11.47
CA SER A 260 26.03 1.05 -12.62
C SER A 260 25.07 -0.05 -13.08
N PRO A 261 23.80 0.29 -13.37
CA PRO A 261 22.82 -0.70 -13.86
C PRO A 261 23.27 -1.44 -15.12
N GLU A 262 24.12 -0.80 -15.92
CA GLU A 262 24.70 -1.31 -17.17
C GLU A 262 25.71 -2.44 -16.93
N GLN A 263 26.46 -2.39 -15.82
CA GLN A 263 27.43 -3.44 -15.45
C GLN A 263 26.81 -4.49 -14.52
N ASN A 264 25.83 -4.11 -13.70
CA ASN A 264 25.20 -5.01 -12.73
C ASN A 264 23.90 -5.66 -13.21
N GLY A 265 23.57 -5.56 -14.51
CA GLY A 265 22.41 -6.24 -15.11
C GLY A 265 21.05 -5.93 -14.47
N GLY A 266 20.90 -4.74 -13.87
CA GLY A 266 19.70 -4.32 -13.16
C GLY A 266 19.46 -4.97 -11.79
N TYR A 267 20.41 -5.76 -11.27
CA TYR A 267 20.33 -6.30 -9.91
C TYR A 267 20.63 -5.19 -8.90
N ALA A 268 19.72 -4.97 -7.95
CA ALA A 268 19.93 -4.07 -6.83
C ALA A 268 21.19 -4.51 -6.09
N GLY A 269 22.11 -3.57 -5.76
CA GLY A 269 23.45 -3.78 -5.20
C GLY A 269 23.51 -4.66 -3.94
N ILE A 270 23.24 -5.94 -4.14
CA ILE A 270 23.18 -7.03 -3.19
C ILE A 270 24.14 -8.09 -3.73
N THR A 271 25.09 -8.49 -2.90
CA THR A 271 26.08 -9.50 -3.24
C THR A 271 25.46 -10.90 -3.26
N ALA A 272 26.17 -11.90 -3.78
CA ALA A 272 25.77 -13.30 -3.65
C ALA A 272 25.49 -13.76 -2.18
N MET A 273 26.10 -13.09 -1.20
CA MET A 273 25.85 -13.33 0.23
C MET A 273 24.66 -12.56 0.82
N GLY A 274 23.95 -11.75 0.03
CA GLY A 274 22.81 -10.96 0.50
C GLY A 274 23.19 -9.65 1.19
N THR A 275 24.48 -9.27 1.20
CA THR A 275 24.96 -8.02 1.80
C THR A 275 24.86 -6.86 0.80
N ARG A 276 24.76 -5.62 1.29
CA ARG A 276 24.83 -4.44 0.41
C ARG A 276 26.25 -4.26 -0.14
N LEU A 277 26.31 -3.93 -1.42
CA LEU A 277 27.53 -3.64 -2.16
C LEU A 277 28.23 -2.41 -1.56
N ARG A 278 29.54 -2.52 -1.34
CA ARG A 278 30.38 -1.47 -0.73
C ARG A 278 31.85 -1.69 -1.11
N PRO A 279 32.70 -0.63 -1.12
CA PRO A 279 34.12 -0.78 -1.41
C PRO A 279 34.76 -1.91 -0.62
N GLY A 280 35.50 -2.77 -1.31
CA GLY A 280 36.14 -3.96 -0.72
C GLY A 280 35.33 -5.26 -0.87
N VAL A 281 34.12 -5.24 -1.44
CA VAL A 281 33.48 -6.47 -1.93
C VAL A 281 34.25 -7.01 -3.13
N VAL A 282 34.53 -8.32 -3.10
CA VAL A 282 35.23 -9.02 -4.17
C VAL A 282 34.36 -10.17 -4.67
N ALA A 283 34.06 -10.16 -5.96
CA ALA A 283 33.47 -11.30 -6.64
C ALA A 283 34.54 -12.36 -6.92
N VAL A 284 34.26 -13.61 -6.57
CA VAL A 284 35.22 -14.72 -6.69
C VAL A 284 34.56 -15.98 -7.27
N ASP A 285 35.38 -16.96 -7.64
CA ASP A 285 34.93 -18.35 -7.76
C ASP A 285 34.98 -19.02 -6.38
N PRO A 286 33.84 -19.41 -5.78
CA PRO A 286 33.79 -20.01 -4.44
C PRO A 286 34.60 -21.32 -4.30
N ARG A 287 34.92 -21.98 -5.43
CA ARG A 287 35.75 -23.19 -5.46
C ARG A 287 37.24 -22.90 -5.26
N VAL A 288 37.66 -21.64 -5.44
CA VAL A 288 39.05 -21.18 -5.30
C VAL A 288 39.22 -20.31 -4.07
N ILE A 289 38.32 -19.34 -3.87
CA ILE A 289 38.25 -18.51 -2.66
C ILE A 289 36.85 -18.68 -2.09
N PRO A 290 36.68 -19.35 -0.94
CA PRO A 290 35.36 -19.51 -0.32
C PRO A 290 34.70 -18.15 -0.03
N LEU A 291 33.38 -18.07 -0.23
CA LEU A 291 32.62 -16.87 0.15
C LEU A 291 32.76 -16.60 1.67
N GLY A 292 32.81 -15.33 2.05
CA GLY A 292 33.10 -14.85 3.40
C GLY A 292 34.59 -14.71 3.72
N SER A 293 35.50 -15.22 2.88
CA SER A 293 36.94 -15.09 3.09
C SER A 293 37.38 -13.63 3.08
N ARG A 294 38.20 -13.23 4.06
CA ARG A 294 38.94 -11.97 3.98
C ARG A 294 40.14 -12.17 3.07
N VAL A 295 40.34 -11.23 2.15
CA VAL A 295 41.48 -11.25 1.23
C VAL A 295 42.33 -10.00 1.39
N TYR A 296 43.63 -10.16 1.22
CA TYR A 296 44.55 -9.06 1.00
C TYR A 296 45.04 -9.11 -0.45
N ILE A 297 44.99 -7.98 -1.14
CA ILE A 297 45.28 -7.88 -2.57
C ILE A 297 46.40 -6.86 -2.77
N GLU A 298 47.39 -7.24 -3.58
CA GLU A 298 48.48 -6.37 -3.98
C GLU A 298 48.75 -6.47 -5.50
N TYR A 299 49.31 -5.41 -6.05
CA TYR A 299 49.85 -5.40 -7.41
C TYR A 299 51.08 -6.33 -7.49
N MET A 300 51.44 -6.75 -8.71
CA MET A 300 52.56 -7.68 -8.92
C MET A 300 53.92 -7.10 -8.50
N ASP A 301 54.04 -5.79 -8.40
CA ASP A 301 55.23 -5.08 -7.89
C ASP A 301 55.28 -5.01 -6.34
N GLY A 302 54.29 -5.59 -5.65
CA GLY A 302 54.17 -5.59 -4.20
C GLY A 302 53.48 -4.34 -3.63
N THR A 303 53.01 -3.42 -4.47
CA THR A 303 52.24 -2.27 -4.02
C THR A 303 50.89 -2.74 -3.48
N PRO A 304 50.52 -2.41 -2.23
CA PRO A 304 49.22 -2.79 -1.67
C PRO A 304 48.07 -2.18 -2.49
N TRP A 305 47.08 -3.00 -2.84
CA TRP A 305 45.78 -2.47 -3.23
C TRP A 305 44.91 -2.30 -1.97
N GLY A 306 44.87 -3.32 -1.12
CA GLY A 306 44.13 -3.27 0.15
C GLY A 306 43.48 -4.59 0.53
N TYR A 307 42.58 -4.52 1.51
CA TYR A 307 41.80 -5.66 1.97
C TYR A 307 40.41 -5.69 1.33
N GLY A 308 39.89 -6.90 1.13
CA GLY A 308 38.52 -7.13 0.67
C GLY A 308 37.88 -8.34 1.35
N ILE A 309 36.60 -8.55 1.04
CA ILE A 309 35.82 -9.71 1.50
C ILE A 309 35.17 -10.35 0.26
N ALA A 310 35.34 -11.67 0.14
CA ALA A 310 34.73 -12.47 -0.91
C ALA A 310 33.22 -12.62 -0.65
N GLU A 311 32.41 -11.61 -0.96
CA GLU A 311 30.96 -11.62 -0.71
C GLU A 311 30.12 -11.92 -1.95
N ASP A 312 30.74 -11.86 -3.14
CA ASP A 312 30.01 -11.86 -4.39
C ASP A 312 30.49 -12.93 -5.38
N THR A 313 29.67 -13.20 -6.39
CA THR A 313 30.02 -14.10 -7.49
C THR A 313 29.54 -13.54 -8.81
N GLY A 314 30.25 -13.84 -9.90
CA GLY A 314 29.82 -13.48 -11.25
C GLY A 314 29.83 -14.69 -12.18
N GLY A 315 28.93 -14.69 -13.17
CA GLY A 315 28.88 -15.75 -14.19
C GLY A 315 30.23 -15.92 -14.92
N ALA A 316 30.95 -14.82 -15.16
CA ALA A 316 32.26 -14.81 -15.81
C ALA A 316 33.46 -14.96 -14.84
N ILE A 317 33.23 -14.90 -13.52
CA ILE A 317 34.26 -14.99 -12.49
C ILE A 317 34.44 -16.46 -12.10
N LYS A 318 35.37 -17.12 -12.79
CA LYS A 318 35.66 -18.56 -12.66
C LYS A 318 37.17 -18.80 -12.58
N GLY A 319 37.59 -19.74 -11.73
CA GLY A 319 38.99 -20.07 -11.49
C GLY A 319 39.74 -18.92 -10.82
N ASN A 320 40.97 -18.66 -11.28
CA ASN A 320 41.82 -17.59 -10.77
C ASN A 320 41.44 -16.22 -11.36
N LYS A 321 40.16 -15.87 -11.31
CA LYS A 321 39.62 -14.54 -11.65
C LYS A 321 38.94 -13.93 -10.45
N ILE A 322 39.12 -12.63 -10.27
CA ILE A 322 38.37 -11.84 -9.30
C ILE A 322 37.81 -10.58 -9.96
N ASP A 323 36.70 -10.08 -9.44
CA ASP A 323 36.17 -8.76 -9.78
C ASP A 323 36.04 -7.93 -8.52
N ILE A 324 36.60 -6.74 -8.50
CA ILE A 324 36.64 -5.91 -7.29
C ILE A 324 35.63 -4.78 -7.43
N TYR A 325 34.72 -4.66 -6.47
CA TYR A 325 33.78 -3.55 -6.47
C TYR A 325 34.49 -2.24 -6.10
N MET A 326 34.29 -1.23 -6.94
CA MET A 326 34.83 0.12 -6.76
C MET A 326 33.74 1.16 -7.04
N GLN A 327 33.68 2.22 -6.22
CA GLN A 327 32.73 3.33 -6.42
C GLN A 327 33.10 4.23 -7.62
N SER A 328 34.38 4.24 -8.02
CA SER A 328 34.87 5.00 -9.16
C SER A 328 36.20 4.42 -9.65
N GLY A 329 36.62 4.79 -10.86
CA GLY A 329 37.92 4.37 -11.42
C GLY A 329 37.97 2.95 -11.98
N THR A 330 36.82 2.31 -12.22
CA THR A 330 36.73 0.95 -12.82
C THR A 330 37.43 0.85 -14.18
N MET A 331 37.27 1.88 -15.03
CA MET A 331 37.93 1.97 -16.34
C MET A 331 39.45 2.15 -16.25
N GLU A 332 39.93 2.92 -15.26
CA GLU A 332 41.37 3.12 -15.03
C GLU A 332 42.02 1.86 -14.42
N PHE A 333 41.25 1.12 -13.63
CA PHE A 333 41.67 -0.16 -13.09
C PHE A 333 41.86 -1.20 -14.21
N GLY A 334 40.92 -1.32 -15.14
CA GLY A 334 41.04 -2.25 -16.27
C GLY A 334 41.28 -3.70 -15.82
N ARG A 335 41.91 -4.52 -16.67
CA ARG A 335 42.28 -5.91 -16.33
C ARG A 335 43.76 -6.01 -16.02
N ARG A 336 44.10 -6.60 -14.88
CA ARG A 336 45.50 -6.73 -14.44
C ARG A 336 45.72 -8.02 -13.66
N SER A 337 46.96 -8.49 -13.64
CA SER A 337 47.34 -9.58 -12.74
C SER A 337 47.61 -9.01 -11.36
N MET A 338 47.08 -9.65 -10.32
CA MET A 338 47.25 -9.25 -8.93
C MET A 338 47.52 -10.47 -8.06
N ARG A 339 48.24 -10.25 -6.97
CA ARG A 339 48.49 -11.29 -5.97
C ARG A 339 47.45 -11.17 -4.86
N VAL A 340 46.79 -12.29 -4.59
CA VAL A 340 45.70 -12.39 -3.61
C VAL A 340 46.09 -13.37 -2.54
N TYR A 341 45.94 -12.96 -1.30
CA TYR A 341 46.16 -13.78 -0.14
C TYR A 341 44.85 -13.95 0.60
N ILE A 342 44.50 -15.19 0.92
CA ILE A 342 43.40 -15.46 1.85
C ILE A 342 43.94 -15.20 3.25
N VAL A 343 43.32 -14.27 3.95
CA VAL A 343 43.71 -13.83 5.29
C VAL A 343 42.77 -14.49 6.27
N ASN A 344 43.31 -15.42 7.07
CA ASN A 344 42.57 -16.13 8.11
C ASN A 344 42.54 -15.36 9.43
#